data_AF-A0A972YCA6-F1
#
_entry.id   AF-A0A972YCA6-F1
#
_cell.length_a   1.000
_cell.length_b   1.000
_cell.length_c   1.000
_cell.angle_alpha   90.00
_cell.angle_beta   90.00
_cell.angle_gamma   90.00
#
_symmetry.space_group_name_H-M   'P 1'
#
loop_
_entity.id
_entity.type
_entity.pdbx_description
1 polymer ?
#
loop_
_entity_poly.entity_id
_entity_poly.type
_entity_poly.pdbx_seq_one_letter_code
_entity_poly.pdbx_strand_id
1 'polypeptide(L)' 'MKAMGDYVTYPDPTVLEIYRDLPGPIERVWEYLTKSELRQKWLCAGAVSPNVGGEIVFDFDHSRLS' A
#
# COMPACT_ATOMS: atom_id res chain seq x y z
N MET A 1 12.72 1.79 -17.91
CA MET A 1 11.75 2.85 -17.53
C MET A 1 10.46 2.56 -18.29
N LYS A 2 9.39 2.06 -17.62
CA LYS A 2 8.10 1.85 -18.31
C LYS A 2 7.58 3.22 -18.77
N ALA A 3 6.99 3.28 -19.96
CA ALA A 3 6.43 4.51 -20.50
C ALA A 3 5.30 5.05 -19.61
N MET A 4 5.18 6.38 -19.51
CA MET A 4 4.13 7.18 -18.83
C MET A 4 2.73 6.98 -19.45
N GLY A 5 2.30 5.74 -19.66
CA GLY A 5 1.03 5.39 -20.31
C GLY A 5 0.13 4.54 -19.42
N ASP A 6 0.64 3.41 -18.92
CA ASP A 6 -0.19 2.43 -18.23
C ASP A 6 0.32 2.16 -16.81
N TYR A 7 -0.16 3.00 -15.91
CA TYR A 7 0.02 2.88 -14.46
C TYR A 7 -0.74 1.70 -13.85
N VAL A 8 -1.63 1.08 -14.62
CA VAL A 8 -2.45 -0.07 -14.25
C VAL A 8 -2.61 -0.98 -15.47
N THR A 9 -2.33 -2.28 -15.33
CA THR A 9 -2.55 -3.29 -16.37
C THR A 9 -3.34 -4.48 -15.84
N TYR A 10 -4.12 -5.12 -16.71
CA TYR A 10 -4.97 -6.27 -16.41
C TYR A 10 -4.54 -7.44 -17.31
N PRO A 11 -3.44 -8.15 -16.98
CA PRO A 11 -2.91 -9.21 -17.83
C PRO A 11 -3.87 -10.42 -17.94
N ASP A 12 -4.75 -10.62 -16.96
CA ASP A 12 -5.84 -11.58 -16.97
C ASP A 12 -7.00 -11.11 -16.07
N PRO A 13 -8.18 -11.77 -16.07
CA PRO A 13 -9.35 -11.33 -15.31
C PRO A 13 -9.18 -11.27 -13.79
N THR A 14 -8.14 -11.91 -13.24
CA THR A 14 -7.89 -12.04 -11.80
C THR A 14 -6.65 -11.29 -11.33
N VAL A 15 -5.89 -10.70 -12.25
CA VAL A 15 -4.63 -10.01 -11.92
C VAL A 15 -4.74 -8.53 -12.25
N LEU A 16 -4.31 -7.73 -11.28
CA LEU A 16 -4.17 -6.28 -11.37
C LEU A 16 -2.71 -5.91 -11.08
N GLU A 17 -2.01 -5.36 -12.06
CA GLU A 17 -0.66 -4.84 -11.89
C GLU A 17 -0.70 -3.31 -11.81
N ILE A 18 -0.21 -2.73 -10.72
CA ILE A 18 -0.16 -1.28 -10.51
C ILE A 18 1.29 -0.86 -10.36
N TYR A 19 1.72 0.12 -11.16
CA TYR A 19 3.04 0.74 -11.05
C TYR A 19 2.89 2.20 -10.64
N ARG A 20 3.69 2.66 -9.68
CA ARG A 20 3.74 4.08 -9.27
C ARG A 20 5.18 4.45 -8.98
N ASP A 21 5.61 5.60 -9.51
CA ASP A 21 6.85 6.24 -9.09
C ASP A 21 6.55 7.03 -7.80
N LEU A 22 7.16 6.61 -6.69
CA LEU A 22 6.96 7.26 -5.39
C LEU A 22 8.17 8.14 -5.08
N PRO A 23 7.96 9.40 -4.65
CA PRO A 23 9.05 10.29 -4.32
C PRO A 23 9.71 9.88 -3.00
N GLY A 24 11.03 9.75 -3.02
CA GLY A 24 11.85 9.53 -1.83
C GLY A 24 12.49 8.14 -1.77
N PRO A 25 13.22 7.86 -0.67
CA PRO A 25 13.93 6.61 -0.50
C PRO A 25 12.98 5.46 -0.18
N ILE A 26 13.43 4.22 -0.40
CA ILE A 26 12.61 3.01 -0.20
C ILE A 26 12.15 2.84 1.25
N GLU A 27 12.94 3.31 2.22
CA GLU A 27 12.61 3.28 3.64
C GLU A 27 11.35 4.10 3.93
N ARG A 28 11.20 5.27 3.29
CA ARG A 28 9.98 6.08 3.44
C ARG A 28 8.77 5.31 2.92
N VAL A 29 8.90 4.64 1.77
CA VAL A 29 7.80 3.83 1.21
C VAL A 29 7.46 2.69 2.17
N TRP A 30 8.46 2.00 2.71
CA TRP A 30 8.27 0.92 3.67
C TRP A 30 7.53 1.35 4.94
N GLU A 31 7.84 2.54 5.46
CA GLU A 31 7.13 3.10 6.62
C GLU A 31 5.64 3.33 6.33
N TYR A 32 5.29 3.81 5.13
CA TYR A 32 3.88 4.00 4.72
C TYR A 32 3.12 2.67 4.48
N LEU A 33 3.82 1.54 4.41
CA LEU A 33 3.24 0.20 4.30
C LEU A 33 3.12 -0.52 5.66
N THR A 34 3.96 -0.17 6.63
CA THR A 34 4.10 -0.95 7.89
C THR A 34 3.69 -0.18 9.14
N LYS A 35 3.83 1.15 9.17
CA LYS A 35 3.44 1.98 10.31
C LYS A 35 1.96 2.36 10.21
N SER A 36 1.16 1.95 11.19
CA SER A 36 -0.30 2.16 11.23
C SER A 36 -0.69 3.64 11.07
N GLU A 37 0.03 4.55 11.71
CA GLU A 37 -0.20 6.00 11.67
C GLU A 37 0.04 6.63 10.28
N LEU A 38 0.87 6.01 9.45
CA LEU A 38 1.13 6.45 8.08
C LEU A 38 0.24 5.71 7.07
N ARG A 39 0.07 4.39 7.24
CA ARG A 39 -0.76 3.56 6.36
C ARG A 39 -2.22 3.98 6.36
N GLN A 40 -2.75 4.42 7.51
CA GLN A 40 -4.13 4.88 7.62
C GLN A 40 -4.44 6.14 6.81
N LYS A 41 -3.43 6.89 6.37
CA LYS A 41 -3.63 8.11 5.57
C LYS A 41 -4.09 7.81 4.13
N TRP A 42 -3.95 6.57 3.67
CA TRP A 42 -4.24 6.22 2.27
C TRP A 42 -4.92 4.85 2.09
N LEU A 43 -4.81 3.94 3.06
CA LEU A 43 -5.44 2.62 3.00
C LEU A 43 -6.27 2.30 4.25
N CYS A 44 -5.61 2.02 5.38
CA CYS A 44 -6.26 1.65 6.64
C CYS A 44 -5.28 1.65 7.82
N ALA A 45 -5.81 1.65 9.04
CA ALA A 45 -5.02 1.47 10.25
C ALA A 45 -4.71 -0.02 10.51
N GLY A 46 -4.22 -0.34 11.70
CA GLY A 46 -3.89 -1.70 12.15
C GLY A 46 -2.38 -1.97 12.19
N ALA A 47 -1.97 -2.82 13.13
CA ALA A 47 -0.56 -3.16 13.35
C ALA A 47 -0.03 -4.15 12.29
N VAL A 48 1.28 -4.10 12.05
CA VAL A 48 2.03 -5.05 11.22
C VAL A 48 3.14 -5.67 12.06
N SER A 49 3.14 -6.99 12.18
CA SER A 49 4.21 -7.72 12.85
C SER A 49 5.51 -7.69 12.02
N PRO A 50 6.68 -7.42 12.60
CA PRO A 50 7.93 -7.21 11.85
C PRO A 50 8.64 -8.51 11.43
N ASN A 51 7.99 -9.66 11.56
CA ASN A 51 8.54 -10.97 11.28
C ASN A 51 7.76 -11.67 10.16
N VAL A 52 8.46 -12.52 9.40
CA VAL A 52 7.83 -13.37 8.38
C VAL A 52 6.77 -14.26 9.02
N GLY A 53 5.60 -14.35 8.38
CA GLY A 53 4.44 -15.08 8.90
C GLY A 53 3.72 -14.39 10.06
N GLY A 54 4.14 -13.19 10.45
CA GLY A 54 3.46 -12.38 11.45
C GLY A 54 2.13 -11.82 10.97
N GLU A 55 1.25 -11.48 11.93
CA GLU A 55 -0.07 -10.96 11.65
C GLU A 55 -0.03 -9.54 11.07
N ILE A 56 -0.97 -9.26 10.17
CA ILE A 56 -1.31 -7.92 9.67
C ILE A 56 -2.78 -7.66 9.97
N VAL A 57 -3.06 -6.63 10.76
CA VAL A 57 -4.42 -6.19 11.05
C VAL A 57 -4.82 -5.11 10.04
N PHE A 58 -6.03 -5.20 9.49
CA PHE A 58 -6.61 -4.19 8.59
C PHE A 58 -7.86 -3.57 9.22
N ASP A 59 -7.70 -2.41 9.85
CA ASP A 59 -8.80 -1.70 10.51
C ASP A 59 -9.37 -0.62 9.57
N PHE A 60 -10.52 -0.94 8.96
CA PHE A 60 -11.23 -0.03 8.05
C PHE A 60 -12.28 0.79 8.80
N ASP A 61 -11.93 2.02 9.13
CA ASP A 61 -12.86 2.97 9.73
C ASP A 61 -13.55 3.83 8.67
N HIS A 62 -14.66 3.32 8.15
CA HIS A 62 -15.47 4.02 7.15
C HIS A 62 -16.12 5.30 7.70
N SER A 63 -16.26 5.43 9.02
CA SER A 63 -16.86 6.63 9.64
C SER A 63 -15.95 7.86 9.55
N ARG A 64 -14.66 7.66 9.23
CA ARG A 64 -13.64 8.70 9.09
C ARG A 64 -13.27 9.01 7.64
N LEU A 65 -13.99 8.41 6.68
CA LEU A 65 -13.85 8.75 5.26
C LEU A 65 -14.52 10.11 5.01
N SER A 66 -13.75 11.08 4.52
CA SER A 66 -14.22 12.42 4.13
C SER A 66 -15.04 12.40 2.84
#